data_AF-G9ZQM4-F1
#
_entry.id   AF-G9ZQM4-F1
#
_cell.length_a   1.000
_cell.length_b   1.000
_cell.length_c   1.000
_cell.angle_alpha   90.00
_cell.angle_beta   90.00
_cell.angle_gamma   90.00
#
_symmetry.space_group_name_H-M   'P 1'
#
loop_
_entity.id
_entity.type
_entity.pdbx_description
1 polymer ?
#
loop_
_entity_poly.entity_id
_entity_poly.type
_entity_poly.pdbx_seq_one_letter_code
_entity_poly.pdbx_strand_id
1 'polypeptide(L)'
;MYNLLLNAKITTKAFSKIHLNWGIVMKKSTKQMIKWASIAVLTAILGVGIGTGHSDVQASKTTSSKIPVQLLAINDIHGGLQTTGKFVMDQTTVNNAGGLARLGGYLDQSQQQFAQKNPGGVTVRLQSGDMVGASPANSALLDDGPTLAALKAMKIQVGVLGNHEFDHGIDQYLAETQGKTPSTANLKNQLQVQAINDYPFANTKMKMLIANVIDKATNKIPTGYRPYTIQKVVDKKTKQSVRVGYIGILNTNLPGIAKNYKLLDEATTIAKYDRVLRAKRASKPSLSWGI
;
A
#
# COMPACT_ATOMS: atom_id res chain seq x y z
N MET A 1 27.99 16.76 -5.21
CA MET A 1 28.67 15.55 -5.73
C MET A 1 27.73 14.86 -6.72
N TYR A 2 28.32 14.26 -7.75
CA TYR A 2 27.77 13.95 -9.08
C TYR A 2 26.37 13.29 -9.18
N ASN A 3 25.63 13.69 -10.22
CA ASN A 3 24.40 13.08 -10.74
C ASN A 3 24.67 11.68 -11.33
N LEU A 4 23.81 10.70 -11.03
CA LEU A 4 23.58 9.55 -11.90
C LEU A 4 22.07 9.38 -12.15
N LEU A 5 21.62 9.80 -13.33
CA LEU A 5 20.30 9.51 -13.89
C LEU A 5 20.45 8.30 -14.81
N LEU A 6 19.92 7.14 -14.42
CA LEU A 6 19.79 5.99 -15.30
C LEU A 6 18.47 6.08 -16.07
N ASN A 7 18.53 6.58 -17.30
CA ASN A 7 17.49 6.44 -18.31
C ASN A 7 17.69 5.12 -19.07
N ALA A 8 16.95 4.06 -18.70
CA ALA A 8 16.94 2.82 -19.48
C ALA A 8 15.83 2.88 -20.56
N LYS A 9 16.22 3.18 -21.81
CA LYS A 9 15.43 2.84 -23.01
C LYS A 9 15.67 1.36 -23.32
N ILE A 10 14.63 0.54 -23.26
CA ILE A 10 14.68 -0.85 -23.72
C ILE A 10 14.46 -0.84 -25.23
N THR A 11 15.52 -1.08 -25.99
CA THR A 11 15.46 -1.47 -27.40
C THR A 11 15.94 -2.91 -27.52
N THR A 12 15.07 -3.77 -28.04
CA THR A 12 15.35 -5.17 -28.35
C THR A 12 16.34 -5.31 -29.50
N LYS A 13 17.55 -5.81 -29.22
CA LYS A 13 18.32 -6.80 -30.02
C LYS A 13 19.77 -6.86 -29.53
N ALA A 14 20.18 -8.01 -29.01
CA ALA A 14 21.40 -8.74 -29.39
C ALA A 14 21.79 -9.74 -28.28
N PHE A 15 21.77 -11.02 -28.62
CA PHE A 15 22.39 -12.10 -27.87
C PHE A 15 23.91 -11.89 -27.80
N SER A 16 24.52 -12.08 -26.63
CA SER A 16 25.74 -12.88 -26.50
C SER A 16 25.98 -13.30 -25.05
N LYS A 17 26.58 -14.48 -24.93
CA LYS A 17 26.76 -15.33 -23.74
C LYS A 17 27.60 -14.65 -22.65
N ILE A 18 27.23 -14.88 -21.38
CA ILE A 18 28.20 -14.99 -20.29
C ILE A 18 27.85 -16.25 -19.49
N HIS A 19 28.79 -17.19 -19.48
CA HIS A 19 28.81 -18.37 -18.60
C HIS A 19 29.18 -17.95 -17.19
N LEU A 20 28.44 -18.42 -16.18
CA LEU A 20 28.91 -18.52 -14.81
C LEU A 20 28.53 -19.90 -14.25
N ASN A 21 29.55 -20.55 -13.71
CA ASN A 21 29.61 -21.95 -13.37
C ASN A 21 29.00 -22.22 -11.98
N TRP A 22 28.60 -23.46 -11.77
CA TRP A 22 27.74 -23.96 -10.70
C TRP A 22 28.42 -24.08 -9.33
N GLY A 23 27.60 -23.98 -8.28
CA GLY A 23 27.89 -24.48 -6.93
C GLY A 23 26.59 -24.74 -6.16
N ILE A 24 25.90 -25.84 -6.47
CA ILE A 24 24.72 -26.33 -5.74
C ILE A 24 25.16 -27.36 -4.71
N VAL A 25 24.71 -27.22 -3.46
CA VAL A 25 24.31 -28.37 -2.62
C VAL A 25 23.02 -28.01 -1.88
N MET A 26 21.87 -28.37 -2.45
CA MET A 26 20.60 -28.51 -1.71
C MET A 26 20.16 -29.97 -1.77
N LYS A 27 19.90 -30.52 -0.58
CA LYS A 27 19.49 -31.90 -0.35
C LYS A 27 18.04 -32.09 -0.82
N LYS A 28 17.83 -33.10 -1.68
CA LYS A 28 16.55 -33.49 -2.28
C LYS A 28 15.57 -34.04 -1.23
N SER A 29 14.30 -33.64 -1.31
CA SER A 29 13.16 -34.56 -1.18
C SER A 29 11.89 -34.02 -1.87
N THR A 30 11.61 -34.61 -3.05
CA THR A 30 10.27 -34.98 -3.61
C THR A 30 9.15 -33.93 -3.64
N LYS A 31 8.95 -33.25 -4.79
CA LYS A 31 8.08 -33.62 -5.94
C LYS A 31 6.58 -33.75 -5.62
N GLN A 32 5.83 -32.70 -5.95
CA GLN A 32 4.53 -32.85 -6.60
C GLN A 32 4.54 -32.01 -7.89
N MET A 33 4.61 -32.70 -9.02
CA MET A 33 4.49 -32.15 -10.36
C MET A 33 3.01 -31.93 -10.68
N ILE A 34 2.62 -30.71 -11.05
CA ILE A 34 1.47 -30.49 -11.94
C ILE A 34 1.93 -29.58 -13.08
N LYS A 35 1.86 -30.15 -14.28
CA LYS A 35 2.12 -29.55 -15.58
C LYS A 35 1.00 -28.55 -15.92
N TRP A 36 1.37 -27.36 -16.41
CA TRP A 36 0.70 -26.65 -17.53
C TRP A 36 1.81 -25.84 -18.22
N ALA A 37 2.43 -26.42 -19.24
CA ALA A 37 2.11 -26.13 -20.64
C ALA A 37 2.27 -24.64 -20.96
N SER A 38 3.45 -24.32 -21.48
CA SER A 38 3.70 -23.12 -22.27
C SER A 38 2.62 -23.00 -23.33
N ILE A 39 1.68 -22.08 -23.16
CA ILE A 39 0.85 -21.64 -24.29
C ILE A 39 1.71 -20.64 -25.06
N ALA A 40 2.44 -21.20 -26.01
CA ALA A 40 2.81 -20.50 -27.23
C ALA A 40 1.54 -19.88 -27.82
N VAL A 41 1.57 -18.59 -28.09
CA VAL A 41 0.52 -17.93 -28.88
C VAL A 41 0.58 -18.55 -30.27
N LEU A 42 -0.33 -19.48 -30.55
CA LEU A 42 -0.62 -19.91 -31.92
C LEU A 42 -1.29 -18.73 -32.63
N THR A 43 -0.54 -18.04 -33.47
CA THR A 43 -1.10 -17.33 -34.62
C THR A 43 -1.64 -18.35 -35.59
N ALA A 44 -2.96 -18.59 -35.58
CA ALA A 44 -3.63 -19.24 -36.69
C ALA A 44 -3.84 -18.20 -37.80
N ILE A 45 -2.93 -18.18 -38.78
CA ILE A 45 -3.23 -17.64 -40.11
C ILE A 45 -3.75 -18.83 -40.92
N LEU A 46 -5.05 -18.86 -41.15
CA LEU A 46 -5.66 -19.62 -42.23
C LEU A 46 -6.56 -18.65 -42.99
N GLY A 47 -6.01 -18.09 -44.05
CA GLY A 47 -6.80 -17.55 -45.15
C GLY A 47 -6.72 -18.51 -46.31
N VAL A 48 -7.89 -18.99 -46.80
CA VAL A 48 -8.19 -19.09 -48.24
C VAL A 48 -9.70 -18.90 -48.37
N GLY A 49 -10.10 -17.87 -49.12
CA GLY A 49 -11.48 -17.54 -49.45
C GLY A 49 -11.52 -16.24 -50.25
N ILE A 50 -11.42 -16.38 -51.57
CA ILE A 50 -11.35 -15.33 -52.58
C ILE A 50 -12.57 -14.40 -52.51
N GLY A 51 -12.35 -13.09 -52.47
CA GLY A 51 -13.43 -12.09 -52.52
C GLY A 51 -12.87 -10.67 -52.55
N THR A 52 -12.91 -10.05 -53.72
CA THR A 52 -12.52 -8.67 -54.00
C THR A 52 -13.34 -7.68 -53.17
N GLY A 53 -12.70 -6.95 -52.27
CA GLY A 53 -13.33 -5.88 -51.51
C GLY A 53 -12.34 -5.25 -50.52
N HIS A 54 -11.52 -4.31 -51.00
CA HIS A 54 -10.77 -3.42 -50.13
C HIS A 54 -11.74 -2.49 -49.40
N SER A 55 -12.23 -2.94 -48.24
CA SER A 55 -12.68 -2.01 -47.20
C SER A 55 -11.50 -1.87 -46.25
N ASP A 56 -10.79 -0.75 -46.37
CA ASP A 56 -9.85 -0.31 -45.36
C ASP A 56 -10.64 -0.06 -44.07
N VAL A 57 -10.76 -1.10 -43.25
CA VAL A 57 -11.17 -0.96 -41.85
C VAL A 57 -10.02 -0.23 -41.18
N GLN A 58 -10.10 1.10 -41.22
CA GLN A 58 -9.27 1.98 -40.43
C GLN A 58 -9.48 1.57 -38.98
N ALA A 59 -8.61 0.71 -38.45
CA ALA A 59 -8.57 0.37 -37.05
C ALA A 59 -8.36 1.69 -36.31
N SER A 60 -9.44 2.25 -35.78
CA SER A 60 -9.40 3.41 -34.90
C SER A 60 -8.41 3.06 -33.80
N LYS A 61 -7.21 3.65 -33.86
CA LYS A 61 -6.31 3.69 -32.71
C LYS A 61 -7.06 4.47 -31.65
N THR A 62 -7.87 3.78 -30.85
CA THR A 62 -8.33 4.31 -29.57
C THR A 62 -7.07 4.57 -28.77
N THR A 63 -6.60 5.80 -28.80
CA THR A 63 -5.56 6.30 -27.91
C THR A 63 -6.18 6.25 -26.52
N SER A 64 -6.05 5.09 -25.86
CA SER A 64 -6.35 4.93 -24.46
C SER A 64 -5.49 5.94 -23.71
N SER A 65 -6.08 7.09 -23.41
CA SER A 65 -5.41 8.12 -22.64
C SER A 65 -5.06 7.55 -21.27
N LYS A 66 -3.77 7.57 -20.96
CA LYS A 66 -3.22 7.06 -19.71
C LYS A 66 -3.29 8.17 -18.67
N ILE A 67 -3.78 7.87 -17.48
CA ILE A 67 -3.73 8.78 -16.34
C ILE A 67 -2.54 8.39 -15.46
N PRO A 68 -1.52 9.25 -15.32
CA PRO A 68 -0.38 8.97 -14.45
C PRO A 68 -0.82 8.94 -12.98
N VAL A 69 -0.42 7.89 -12.25
CA VAL A 69 -0.67 7.73 -10.81
C VAL A 69 0.64 7.52 -10.08
N GLN A 70 0.84 8.23 -8.97
CA GLN A 70 1.94 8.03 -8.05
C GLN A 70 1.39 7.50 -6.72
N LEU A 71 1.99 6.41 -6.23
CA LEU A 71 1.73 5.89 -4.89
C LEU A 71 2.96 6.19 -4.03
N LEU A 72 2.76 6.89 -2.92
CA LEU A 72 3.80 7.13 -1.93
C LEU A 72 3.41 6.40 -0.65
N ALA A 73 4.20 5.39 -0.28
CA ALA A 73 3.91 4.51 0.84
C ALA A 73 4.94 4.67 1.95
N ILE A 74 4.50 4.57 3.20
CA ILE A 74 5.35 4.48 4.40
C ILE A 74 4.92 3.28 5.23
N ASN A 75 5.82 2.76 6.06
CA ASN A 75 5.58 1.59 6.92
C ASN A 75 6.43 1.69 8.19
N ASP A 76 6.07 0.92 9.21
CA ASP A 76 6.89 0.61 10.38
C ASP A 76 7.47 1.87 11.07
N ILE A 77 6.63 2.89 11.25
CA ILE A 77 7.03 4.12 11.95
C ILE A 77 7.17 3.85 13.45
N HIS A 78 6.35 2.98 14.06
CA HIS A 78 6.40 2.64 15.48
C HIS A 78 6.54 3.85 16.41
N GLY A 79 5.74 4.89 16.18
CA GLY A 79 5.82 6.12 16.96
C GLY A 79 7.16 6.89 16.85
N GLY A 80 7.97 6.57 15.84
CA GLY A 80 9.31 7.12 15.59
C GLY A 80 9.29 8.60 15.21
N LEU A 81 9.06 9.45 16.21
CA LEU A 81 8.98 10.91 16.07
C LEU A 81 10.31 11.61 16.29
N GLN A 82 11.38 10.87 16.60
CA GLN A 82 12.68 11.47 16.85
C GLN A 82 13.19 12.22 15.62
N THR A 83 13.80 13.38 15.84
CA THR A 83 14.42 14.20 14.81
C THR A 83 15.85 13.76 14.48
N THR A 84 16.44 12.93 15.33
CA THR A 84 17.75 12.31 15.16
C THR A 84 17.67 10.82 15.49
N GLY A 85 18.19 9.99 14.60
CA GLY A 85 18.30 8.55 14.78
C GLY A 85 19.64 8.02 14.29
N LYS A 86 19.83 6.71 14.44
CA LYS A 86 20.98 6.00 13.91
C LYS A 86 20.46 4.89 13.00
N PHE A 87 21.07 4.77 11.82
CA PHE A 87 20.85 3.65 10.93
C PHE A 87 22.12 2.83 10.86
N VAL A 88 22.02 1.52 11.09
CA VAL A 88 23.17 0.61 11.05
C VAL A 88 22.97 -0.37 9.90
N MET A 89 23.91 -0.39 8.97
CA MET A 89 23.94 -1.33 7.84
C MET A 89 25.38 -1.79 7.64
N ASP A 90 25.59 -3.10 7.61
CA ASP A 90 26.90 -3.74 7.36
C ASP A 90 28.05 -3.10 8.16
N GLN A 91 27.85 -2.97 9.48
CA GLN A 91 28.77 -2.35 10.46
C GLN A 91 28.98 -0.83 10.30
N THR A 92 28.37 -0.19 9.30
CA THR A 92 28.39 1.25 9.14
C THR A 92 27.23 1.88 9.91
N THR A 93 27.54 2.82 10.80
CA THR A 93 26.53 3.62 11.49
C THR A 93 26.38 4.98 10.81
N VAL A 94 25.21 5.23 10.22
CA VAL A 94 24.81 6.56 9.76
C VAL A 94 24.10 7.26 10.91
N ASN A 95 24.75 8.28 11.46
CA ASN A 95 24.15 9.16 12.47
C ASN A 95 23.20 10.18 11.82
N ASN A 96 22.26 10.71 12.60
CA ASN A 96 21.23 11.65 12.16
C ASN A 96 20.35 11.13 11.01
N ALA A 97 20.19 9.81 10.96
CA ALA A 97 19.28 9.12 10.06
C ALA A 97 17.82 9.23 10.53
N GLY A 98 16.88 9.08 9.60
CA GLY A 98 15.44 9.17 9.87
C GLY A 98 14.92 10.61 9.97
N GLY A 99 13.90 10.80 10.80
CA GLY A 99 13.20 12.06 11.02
C GLY A 99 11.86 12.11 10.30
N LEU A 100 10.77 11.98 11.05
CA LEU A 100 9.42 11.93 10.47
C LEU A 100 9.03 13.22 9.73
N ALA A 101 9.46 14.38 10.24
CA ALA A 101 9.28 15.67 9.56
C ALA A 101 10.05 15.74 8.23
N ARG A 102 11.27 15.19 8.18
CA ARG A 102 12.10 15.11 6.97
C ARG A 102 11.44 14.20 5.93
N LEU A 103 10.91 13.05 6.36
CA LEU A 103 10.12 12.16 5.52
C LEU A 103 8.91 12.90 4.91
N GLY A 104 8.15 13.64 5.72
CA GLY A 104 7.04 14.46 5.23
C GLY A 104 7.46 15.46 4.14
N GLY A 105 8.60 16.13 4.32
CA GLY A 105 9.19 17.01 3.30
C GLY A 105 9.53 16.27 1.99
N TYR A 106 10.09 15.06 2.06
CA TYR A 106 10.37 14.26 0.87
C TYR A 106 9.09 13.78 0.16
N LEU A 107 8.03 13.47 0.90
CA LEU A 107 6.72 13.14 0.31
C LEU A 107 6.15 14.35 -0.45
N ASP A 108 6.25 15.55 0.12
CA ASP A 108 5.83 16.80 -0.52
C ASP A 108 6.63 17.08 -1.78
N GLN A 109 7.96 16.98 -1.71
CA GLN A 109 8.84 17.15 -2.86
C GLN A 109 8.54 16.13 -3.97
N SER A 110 8.38 14.85 -3.62
CA SER A 110 8.10 13.78 -4.58
C SER A 110 6.76 13.98 -5.31
N GLN A 111 5.75 14.45 -4.58
CA GLN A 111 4.44 14.78 -5.15
C GLN A 111 4.54 16.01 -6.09
N GLN A 112 5.26 17.06 -5.70
CA GLN A 112 5.44 18.25 -6.54
C GLN A 112 6.19 17.94 -7.84
N GLN A 113 7.30 17.20 -7.75
CA GLN A 113 8.07 16.77 -8.91
C GLN A 113 7.24 15.90 -9.85
N PHE A 114 6.43 14.99 -9.30
CA PHE A 114 5.52 14.17 -10.11
C PHE A 114 4.49 15.00 -10.84
N ALA A 115 3.86 15.97 -10.16
CA ALA A 115 2.86 16.86 -10.75
C ALA A 115 3.44 17.76 -11.87
N GLN A 116 4.69 18.19 -11.74
CA GLN A 116 5.39 18.96 -12.78
C GLN A 116 5.63 18.14 -14.04
N LYS A 117 6.11 16.90 -13.89
CA LYS A 117 6.39 15.98 -15.01
C LYS A 117 5.12 15.40 -15.64
N ASN A 118 4.05 15.28 -14.86
CA ASN A 118 2.79 14.67 -15.25
C ASN A 118 1.64 15.65 -14.97
N PRO A 119 1.43 16.66 -15.81
CA PRO A 119 0.33 17.59 -15.61
C PRO A 119 -1.02 16.86 -15.66
N GLY A 120 -1.77 16.85 -14.54
CA GLY A 120 -3.01 16.08 -14.40
C GLY A 120 -2.84 14.71 -13.74
N GLY A 121 -1.60 14.29 -13.45
CA GLY A 121 -1.29 13.11 -12.66
C GLY A 121 -1.77 13.26 -11.21
N VAL A 122 -2.03 12.12 -10.57
CA VAL A 122 -2.56 12.09 -9.20
C VAL A 122 -1.65 11.28 -8.28
N THR A 123 -1.33 11.86 -7.14
CA THR A 123 -0.58 11.21 -6.06
C THR A 123 -1.54 10.76 -4.96
N VAL A 124 -1.39 9.51 -4.53
CA VAL A 124 -2.05 8.97 -3.34
C VAL A 124 -0.98 8.58 -2.33
N ARG A 125 -1.16 9.01 -1.08
CA ARG A 125 -0.26 8.65 0.02
C ARG A 125 -0.92 7.62 0.92
N LEU A 126 -0.17 6.59 1.28
CA LEU A 126 -0.67 5.45 2.04
C LEU A 126 0.33 4.99 3.10
N GLN A 127 -0.17 4.29 4.12
CA GLN A 127 0.66 3.52 5.05
C GLN A 127 0.35 2.02 4.91
N SER A 128 1.31 1.17 5.27
CA SER A 128 1.14 -0.30 5.24
C SER A 128 1.34 -1.01 6.58
N GLY A 129 0.89 -0.39 7.68
CA GLY A 129 0.90 -0.97 9.03
C GLY A 129 2.06 -0.51 9.91
N ASP A 130 1.93 -0.79 11.20
CA ASP A 130 2.92 -0.54 12.25
C ASP A 130 3.34 0.94 12.33
N MET A 131 2.35 1.83 12.26
CA MET A 131 2.58 3.26 12.49
C MET A 131 2.75 3.56 13.98
N VAL A 132 2.05 2.80 14.81
CA VAL A 132 1.96 2.93 16.27
C VAL A 132 2.50 1.67 16.93
N GLY A 133 2.55 1.66 18.27
CA GLY A 133 3.02 0.53 19.07
C GLY A 133 4.54 0.32 19.03
N ALA A 134 5.06 -0.32 20.07
CA ALA A 134 6.49 -0.27 20.45
C ALA A 134 7.07 1.17 20.48
N SER A 135 6.19 2.14 20.70
CA SER A 135 6.48 3.55 20.49
C SER A 135 7.41 4.13 21.55
N PRO A 136 8.34 5.02 21.17
CA PRO A 136 9.09 5.83 22.13
C PRO A 136 8.16 6.73 22.96
N ALA A 137 8.65 7.19 24.12
CA ALA A 137 7.84 7.94 25.09
C ALA A 137 7.21 9.22 24.53
N ASN A 138 7.85 9.89 23.56
CA ASN A 138 7.31 11.09 22.92
C ASN A 138 6.07 10.83 22.05
N SER A 139 5.75 9.57 21.76
CA SER A 139 4.51 9.14 21.10
C SER A 139 3.62 8.38 22.10
N ALA A 140 4.17 7.38 22.78
CA ALA A 140 3.43 6.48 23.66
C ALA A 140 2.75 7.18 24.86
N LEU A 141 3.33 8.26 25.40
CA LEU A 141 2.77 8.98 26.55
C LEU A 141 1.34 9.50 26.28
N LEU A 142 1.06 9.82 25.01
CA LEU A 142 -0.20 10.35 24.52
C LEU A 142 -0.91 9.36 23.59
N ASP A 143 -0.74 8.05 23.86
CA ASP A 143 -1.40 6.95 23.13
C ASP A 143 -1.24 7.08 21.61
N ASP A 144 -0.02 7.42 21.18
CA ASP A 144 0.36 7.63 19.79
C ASP A 144 -0.41 8.71 19.01
N GLY A 145 -1.17 9.56 19.71
CA GLY A 145 -1.81 10.76 19.16
C GLY A 145 -0.85 11.66 18.37
N PRO A 146 0.38 11.95 18.85
CA PRO A 146 1.39 12.69 18.10
C PRO A 146 1.78 12.05 16.76
N THR A 147 1.82 10.72 16.70
CA THR A 147 2.10 9.99 15.47
C THR A 147 0.95 10.10 14.49
N LEU A 148 -0.29 9.93 14.95
CA LEU A 148 -1.47 10.12 14.12
C LEU A 148 -1.61 11.57 13.60
N ALA A 149 -1.24 12.56 14.41
CA ALA A 149 -1.16 13.95 13.98
C ALA A 149 -0.12 14.16 12.88
N ALA A 150 1.05 13.51 12.97
CA ALA A 150 2.06 13.54 11.92
C ALA A 150 1.58 12.88 10.62
N LEU A 151 0.92 11.71 10.69
CA LEU A 151 0.34 11.05 9.50
C LEU A 151 -0.70 11.93 8.81
N LYS A 152 -1.54 12.62 9.59
CA LYS A 152 -2.48 13.62 9.07
C LYS A 152 -1.76 14.77 8.38
N ALA A 153 -0.71 15.31 8.98
CA ALA A 153 0.11 16.39 8.39
C ALA A 153 0.77 15.93 7.07
N MET A 154 1.20 14.66 7.01
CA MET A 154 1.72 14.02 5.79
C MET A 154 0.63 13.68 4.76
N LYS A 155 -0.65 13.92 5.05
CA LYS A 155 -1.79 13.68 4.16
C LYS A 155 -1.89 12.21 3.72
N ILE A 156 -1.60 11.28 4.63
CA ILE A 156 -1.85 9.85 4.41
C ILE A 156 -3.37 9.65 4.29
N GLN A 157 -3.82 8.91 3.27
CA GLN A 157 -5.24 8.78 2.92
C GLN A 157 -5.79 7.38 3.17
N VAL A 158 -4.93 6.37 3.04
CA VAL A 158 -5.28 4.94 3.17
C VAL A 158 -4.27 4.30 4.10
N GLY A 159 -4.76 3.54 5.07
CA GLY A 159 -3.92 2.78 5.98
C GLY A 159 -4.33 1.32 5.99
N VAL A 160 -3.34 0.45 6.17
CA VAL A 160 -3.55 -0.97 6.43
C VAL A 160 -3.17 -1.22 7.89
N LEU A 161 -3.82 -2.17 8.55
CA LEU A 161 -3.41 -2.59 9.88
C LEU A 161 -2.13 -3.44 9.80
N GLY A 162 -1.14 -3.09 10.61
CA GLY A 162 -0.03 -3.96 11.01
C GLY A 162 -0.36 -4.69 12.30
N ASN A 163 0.62 -5.36 12.89
CA ASN A 163 0.41 -6.10 14.13
C ASN A 163 0.34 -5.20 15.36
N HIS A 164 1.07 -4.09 15.37
CA HIS A 164 1.12 -3.20 16.53
C HIS A 164 -0.14 -2.35 16.72
N GLU A 165 -0.94 -2.18 15.67
CA GLU A 165 -2.29 -1.60 15.81
C GLU A 165 -3.24 -2.47 16.65
N PHE A 166 -2.85 -3.70 17.03
CA PHE A 166 -3.60 -4.58 17.91
C PHE A 166 -3.15 -4.50 19.37
N ASP A 167 -2.05 -3.81 19.70
CA ASP A 167 -1.44 -3.80 21.03
C ASP A 167 -2.42 -3.37 22.13
N HIS A 168 -3.19 -2.31 21.88
CA HIS A 168 -4.25 -1.82 22.76
C HIS A 168 -5.67 -2.22 22.29
N GLY A 169 -5.76 -3.03 21.24
CA GLY A 169 -6.99 -3.44 20.60
C GLY A 169 -7.40 -2.53 19.44
N ILE A 170 -7.92 -3.16 18.38
CA ILE A 170 -8.26 -2.46 17.12
C ILE A 170 -9.40 -1.46 17.24
N ASP A 171 -10.29 -1.61 18.22
CA ASP A 171 -11.36 -0.65 18.47
C ASP A 171 -10.81 0.65 19.06
N GLN A 172 -9.82 0.54 19.94
CA GLN A 172 -9.10 1.69 20.49
C GLN A 172 -8.30 2.39 19.39
N TYR A 173 -7.52 1.66 18.60
CA TYR A 173 -6.80 2.26 17.47
C TYR A 173 -7.76 2.95 16.48
N LEU A 174 -8.90 2.33 16.16
CA LEU A 174 -9.91 2.97 15.30
C LEU A 174 -10.42 4.27 15.91
N ALA A 175 -10.68 4.31 17.22
CA ALA A 175 -11.09 5.51 17.94
C ALA A 175 -10.02 6.61 17.88
N GLU A 176 -8.74 6.26 18.08
CA GLU A 176 -7.61 7.19 17.99
C GLU A 176 -7.49 7.78 16.58
N THR A 177 -7.58 6.97 15.52
CA THR A 177 -7.56 7.48 14.13
C THR A 177 -8.71 8.43 13.80
N GLN A 178 -9.82 8.33 14.55
CA GLN A 178 -10.98 9.22 14.46
C GLN A 178 -10.84 10.48 15.33
N GLY A 179 -9.75 10.63 16.08
CA GLY A 179 -9.45 11.75 16.96
C GLY A 179 -10.19 11.70 18.29
N LYS A 180 -10.60 10.52 18.75
CA LYS A 180 -11.17 10.37 20.10
C LYS A 180 -10.05 10.42 21.14
N THR A 181 -10.31 11.10 22.24
CA THR A 181 -9.41 11.12 23.40
C THR A 181 -9.35 9.72 24.04
N PRO A 182 -8.15 9.17 24.29
CA PRO A 182 -7.97 7.91 25.01
C PRO A 182 -8.59 7.92 26.41
N SER A 183 -8.94 6.72 26.90
CA SER A 183 -9.43 6.56 28.27
C SER A 183 -8.28 6.75 29.27
N THR A 184 -8.51 7.58 30.29
CA THR A 184 -7.55 7.84 31.36
C THR A 184 -7.84 7.06 32.65
N ALA A 185 -8.90 6.23 32.66
CA ALA A 185 -9.43 5.58 33.86
C ALA A 185 -8.41 4.70 34.62
N ASN A 186 -7.46 4.10 33.90
CA ASN A 186 -6.45 3.21 34.47
C ASN A 186 -5.09 3.88 34.71
N LEU A 187 -4.98 5.18 34.43
CA LEU A 187 -3.73 5.92 34.57
C LEU A 187 -3.55 6.44 35.99
N LYS A 188 -2.41 6.11 36.60
CA LYS A 188 -2.05 6.57 37.96
C LYS A 188 -1.38 7.93 37.96
N ASN A 189 -0.67 8.29 36.88
CA ASN A 189 0.09 9.52 36.78
C ASN A 189 -0.84 10.69 36.38
N GLN A 190 -1.11 11.60 37.32
CA GLN A 190 -2.00 12.75 37.09
C GLN A 190 -1.48 13.71 36.02
N LEU A 191 -0.16 13.85 35.88
CA LEU A 191 0.42 14.69 34.82
C LEU A 191 0.18 14.09 33.43
N GLN A 192 0.19 12.76 33.31
CA GLN A 192 -0.16 12.08 32.06
C GLN A 192 -1.66 12.24 31.75
N VAL A 193 -2.53 12.09 32.75
CA VAL A 193 -3.97 12.32 32.59
C VAL A 193 -4.24 13.73 32.09
N GLN A 194 -3.62 14.74 32.70
CA GLN A 194 -3.72 16.12 32.26
C GLN A 194 -3.19 16.29 30.82
N ALA A 195 -2.00 15.76 30.52
CA ALA A 195 -1.42 15.86 29.18
C ALA A 195 -2.31 15.24 28.10
N ILE A 196 -2.97 14.10 28.37
CA ILE A 196 -3.93 13.49 27.45
C ILE A 196 -5.16 14.38 27.29
N ASN A 197 -5.72 14.89 28.39
CA ASN A 197 -6.92 15.74 28.32
C ASN A 197 -6.67 17.06 27.57
N ASP A 198 -5.46 17.61 27.66
CA ASP A 198 -5.06 18.85 27.00
C ASP A 198 -4.60 18.64 25.54
N TYR A 199 -4.33 17.40 25.12
CA TYR A 199 -3.80 17.13 23.79
C TYR A 199 -4.88 17.13 22.69
N PRO A 200 -4.69 17.87 21.58
CA PRO A 200 -5.67 17.93 20.50
C PRO A 200 -5.57 16.73 19.56
N PHE A 201 -6.17 15.59 19.96
CA PHE A 201 -6.17 14.36 19.16
C PHE A 201 -6.70 14.58 17.74
N ALA A 202 -5.89 14.22 16.76
CA ALA A 202 -6.15 14.51 15.37
C ALA A 202 -7.07 13.46 14.73
N ASN A 203 -8.24 13.88 14.23
CA ASN A 203 -8.98 13.03 13.29
C ASN A 203 -8.20 12.95 11.97
N THR A 204 -7.64 11.77 11.69
CA THR A 204 -6.74 11.52 10.56
C THR A 204 -7.47 11.45 9.22
N LYS A 205 -8.76 11.12 9.23
CA LYS A 205 -9.60 10.83 8.06
C LYS A 205 -9.06 9.69 7.17
N MET A 206 -8.07 8.92 7.64
CA MET A 206 -7.55 7.77 6.91
C MET A 206 -8.63 6.71 6.75
N LYS A 207 -8.65 6.09 5.58
CA LYS A 207 -9.45 4.87 5.36
C LYS A 207 -8.65 3.69 5.84
N MET A 208 -9.05 3.10 6.96
CA MET A 208 -8.39 1.92 7.54
C MET A 208 -8.91 0.65 6.90
N LEU A 209 -7.99 -0.19 6.40
CA LEU A 209 -8.30 -1.39 5.64
C LEU A 209 -7.76 -2.65 6.30
N ILE A 210 -8.59 -3.70 6.30
CA ILE A 210 -8.18 -5.06 6.62
C ILE A 210 -9.14 -6.08 5.99
N ALA A 211 -8.62 -6.98 5.17
CA ALA A 211 -9.40 -7.93 4.38
C ALA A 211 -9.31 -9.37 4.88
N ASN A 212 -8.18 -9.73 5.50
CA ASN A 212 -7.87 -11.10 5.90
C ASN A 212 -7.94 -11.33 7.42
N VAL A 213 -8.54 -10.39 8.17
CA VAL A 213 -8.80 -10.55 9.61
C VAL A 213 -10.30 -10.66 9.81
N ILE A 214 -10.73 -11.76 10.41
CA ILE A 214 -12.12 -12.02 10.77
C ILE A 214 -12.21 -12.13 12.28
N ASP A 215 -13.05 -11.31 12.88
CA ASP A 215 -13.40 -11.41 14.30
C ASP A 215 -14.11 -12.75 14.56
N LYS A 216 -13.60 -13.55 15.51
CA LYS A 216 -14.15 -14.88 15.80
C LYS A 216 -15.53 -14.84 16.45
N ALA A 217 -15.86 -13.78 17.19
CA ALA A 217 -17.14 -13.64 17.86
C ALA A 217 -18.26 -13.30 16.87
N THR A 218 -17.96 -12.43 15.89
CA THR A 218 -18.96 -11.96 14.91
C THR A 218 -18.89 -12.68 13.57
N ASN A 219 -17.82 -13.43 13.32
CA ASN A 219 -17.50 -14.06 12.03
C ASN A 219 -17.50 -13.07 10.84
N LYS A 220 -17.14 -11.81 11.11
CA LYS A 220 -17.09 -10.71 10.15
C LYS A 220 -15.74 -9.99 10.24
N ILE A 221 -15.45 -9.15 9.24
CA ILE A 221 -14.37 -8.18 9.36
C ILE A 221 -14.69 -7.29 10.57
N PRO A 222 -13.68 -6.94 11.42
CA PRO A 222 -13.90 -6.09 12.57
C PRO A 222 -14.65 -4.80 12.25
N THR A 223 -15.53 -4.41 13.18
CA THR A 223 -16.43 -3.27 13.01
C THR A 223 -15.65 -1.99 12.72
N GLY A 224 -16.16 -1.18 11.77
CA GLY A 224 -15.54 0.08 11.38
C GLY A 224 -14.40 -0.03 10.38
N TYR A 225 -13.83 -1.22 10.19
CA TYR A 225 -12.84 -1.49 9.15
C TYR A 225 -13.49 -1.98 7.84
N ARG A 226 -12.71 -1.94 6.75
CA ARG A 226 -13.16 -2.37 5.42
C ARG A 226 -12.11 -3.26 4.75
N PRO A 227 -12.49 -4.26 3.94
CA PRO A 227 -11.51 -5.08 3.23
C PRO A 227 -10.76 -4.30 2.14
N TYR A 228 -11.46 -3.35 1.51
CA TYR A 228 -10.91 -2.55 0.43
C TYR A 228 -11.55 -1.17 0.38
N THR A 229 -10.89 -0.24 -0.31
CA THR A 229 -11.51 0.99 -0.81
C THR A 229 -11.20 1.16 -2.28
N ILE A 230 -12.07 1.89 -2.98
CA ILE A 230 -11.82 2.35 -4.34
C ILE A 230 -11.70 3.87 -4.28
N GLN A 231 -10.63 4.42 -4.86
CA GLN A 231 -10.48 5.85 -5.07
C GLN A 231 -10.66 6.18 -6.55
N LYS A 232 -11.46 7.19 -6.85
CA LYS A 232 -11.58 7.74 -8.21
C LYS A 232 -10.50 8.80 -8.38
N VAL A 233 -9.56 8.51 -9.26
CA VAL A 233 -8.53 9.43 -9.72
C VAL A 233 -9.08 10.16 -10.95
N VAL A 234 -9.04 11.48 -10.94
CA VAL A 234 -9.53 12.32 -12.04
C VAL A 234 -8.38 13.18 -12.54
N ASP A 235 -8.08 13.08 -13.82
CA ASP A 235 -7.21 14.03 -14.49
C ASP A 235 -7.94 15.37 -14.57
N LYS A 236 -7.36 16.39 -13.91
CA LYS A 236 -7.96 17.72 -13.83
C LYS A 236 -8.07 18.41 -15.18
N LYS A 237 -7.17 18.10 -16.12
CA LYS A 237 -7.11 18.69 -17.46
C LYS A 237 -8.09 18.00 -18.40
N THR A 238 -7.97 16.68 -18.55
CA THR A 238 -8.76 15.92 -19.53
C THR A 238 -10.16 15.54 -19.01
N LYS A 239 -10.41 15.71 -17.70
CA LYS A 239 -11.61 15.23 -16.97
C LYS A 239 -11.81 13.71 -17.02
N GLN A 240 -10.87 12.97 -17.61
CA GLN A 240 -10.88 11.53 -17.59
C GLN A 240 -10.64 11.02 -16.18
N SER A 241 -11.12 9.80 -15.91
CA SER A 241 -10.94 9.22 -14.59
C SER A 241 -10.63 7.74 -14.65
N VAL A 242 -9.80 7.32 -13.71
CA VAL A 242 -9.47 5.93 -13.42
C VAL A 242 -9.89 5.63 -11.98
N ARG A 243 -10.32 4.40 -11.71
CA ARG A 243 -10.53 3.93 -10.35
C ARG A 243 -9.36 3.05 -9.93
N VAL A 244 -8.83 3.32 -8.74
CA VAL A 244 -7.74 2.56 -8.11
C VAL A 244 -8.30 1.84 -6.89
N GLY A 245 -8.13 0.51 -6.84
CA GLY A 245 -8.54 -0.32 -5.72
C GLY A 245 -7.39 -0.54 -4.73
N TYR A 246 -7.69 -0.52 -3.43
CA TYR A 246 -6.72 -0.81 -2.37
C TYR A 246 -7.30 -1.93 -1.51
N ILE A 247 -6.55 -3.00 -1.27
CA ILE A 247 -6.94 -4.14 -0.44
C ILE A 247 -6.01 -4.15 0.77
N GLY A 248 -6.55 -4.18 2.00
CA GLY A 248 -5.74 -4.26 3.21
C GLY A 248 -5.42 -5.69 3.59
N ILE A 249 -4.15 -6.03 3.82
CA ILE A 249 -3.71 -7.37 4.19
C ILE A 249 -2.75 -7.26 5.38
N LEU A 250 -2.98 -8.09 6.40
CA LEU A 250 -2.09 -8.29 7.53
C LEU A 250 -1.35 -9.62 7.36
N ASN A 251 -0.11 -9.71 7.83
CA ASN A 251 0.64 -10.96 7.86
C ASN A 251 -0.10 -12.01 8.74
N THR A 252 -0.16 -13.27 8.29
CA THR A 252 -0.82 -14.35 9.03
C THR A 252 0.05 -14.95 10.14
N ASN A 253 1.36 -14.72 10.16
CA ASN A 253 2.29 -15.26 11.16
C ASN A 253 2.29 -14.45 12.47
N LEU A 254 1.10 -14.27 13.08
CA LEU A 254 0.88 -13.42 14.25
C LEU A 254 0.09 -14.20 15.33
N PRO A 255 0.74 -15.12 16.08
CA PRO A 255 0.05 -16.02 17.00
C PRO A 255 -0.72 -15.29 18.12
N GLY A 256 -0.24 -14.12 18.57
CA GLY A 256 -0.94 -13.31 19.57
C GLY A 256 -2.31 -12.80 19.09
N ILE A 257 -2.38 -12.36 17.83
CA ILE A 257 -3.62 -11.86 17.21
C ILE A 257 -4.56 -13.02 16.88
N ALA A 258 -4.00 -14.17 16.45
CA ALA A 258 -4.76 -15.36 16.10
C ALA A 258 -5.61 -15.94 17.25
N LYS A 259 -5.40 -15.48 18.50
CA LYS A 259 -6.24 -15.82 19.64
C LYS A 259 -7.69 -15.36 19.45
N ASN A 260 -7.90 -14.09 19.13
CA ASN A 260 -9.23 -13.48 19.03
C ASN A 260 -9.74 -13.36 17.58
N TYR A 261 -8.83 -13.47 16.61
CA TYR A 261 -9.14 -13.31 15.20
C TYR A 261 -8.78 -14.55 14.39
N LYS A 262 -9.56 -14.82 13.35
CA LYS A 262 -9.21 -15.78 12.30
C LYS A 262 -8.45 -15.01 11.21
N LEU A 263 -7.17 -15.33 11.07
CA LEU A 263 -6.31 -14.80 10.02
C LEU A 263 -6.47 -15.69 8.77
N LEU A 264 -6.94 -15.09 7.68
CA LEU A 264 -7.11 -15.76 6.40
C LEU A 264 -5.82 -15.66 5.59
N ASP A 265 -5.55 -16.68 4.79
CA ASP A 265 -4.43 -16.70 3.84
C ASP A 265 -4.42 -15.45 2.95
N GLU A 266 -3.27 -14.82 2.85
CA GLU A 266 -3.05 -13.53 2.18
C GLU A 266 -3.38 -13.65 0.70
N ALA A 267 -2.80 -14.63 0.01
CA ALA A 267 -2.93 -14.81 -1.44
C ALA A 267 -4.38 -15.11 -1.85
N THR A 268 -5.04 -16.00 -1.12
CA THR A 268 -6.44 -16.36 -1.34
C THR A 268 -7.36 -15.16 -1.09
N THR A 269 -7.07 -14.38 -0.06
CA THR A 269 -7.85 -13.17 0.26
C THR A 269 -7.67 -12.09 -0.80
N ILE A 270 -6.44 -11.85 -1.26
CA ILE A 270 -6.15 -10.93 -2.38
C ILE A 270 -6.92 -11.36 -3.63
N ALA A 271 -6.81 -12.64 -4.02
CA ALA A 271 -7.49 -13.18 -5.21
C ALA A 271 -9.04 -13.08 -5.10
N LYS A 272 -9.60 -13.21 -3.90
CA LYS A 272 -11.03 -12.98 -3.65
C LYS A 272 -11.41 -11.52 -3.91
N TYR A 273 -10.71 -10.57 -3.29
CA TYR A 273 -11.08 -9.16 -3.39
C TYR A 273 -10.73 -8.52 -4.73
N ASP A 274 -9.68 -8.98 -5.40
CA ASP A 274 -9.40 -8.62 -6.79
C ASP A 274 -10.57 -9.01 -7.72
N ARG A 275 -11.14 -10.23 -7.59
CA ARG A 275 -12.35 -10.61 -8.34
C ARG A 275 -13.54 -9.70 -8.04
N VAL A 276 -13.74 -9.34 -6.77
CA VAL A 276 -14.81 -8.39 -6.35
C VAL A 276 -14.61 -7.02 -7.00
N LEU A 277 -13.39 -6.50 -7.05
CA LEU A 277 -13.06 -5.22 -7.67
C LEU A 277 -13.26 -5.27 -9.20
N ARG A 278 -12.83 -6.36 -9.86
CA ARG A 278 -13.03 -6.58 -11.30
C ARG A 278 -14.51 -6.69 -11.68
N ALA A 279 -15.34 -7.33 -10.86
CA ALA A 279 -16.79 -7.38 -11.08
C ALA A 279 -17.44 -5.99 -10.99
N LYS A 280 -17.02 -5.16 -10.02
CA LYS A 280 -17.49 -3.76 -9.90
C LYS A 280 -17.06 -2.87 -11.07
N ARG A 281 -15.94 -3.21 -11.73
CA ARG A 281 -15.55 -2.58 -13.00
C ARG A 281 -16.52 -2.95 -14.11
N ALA A 282 -16.82 -4.24 -14.28
CA ALA A 282 -17.69 -4.72 -15.35
C ALA A 282 -19.11 -4.10 -15.28
N SER A 283 -19.62 -3.79 -14.09
CA SER A 283 -20.90 -3.11 -13.91
C SER A 283 -20.89 -1.59 -14.20
N LYS A 284 -19.72 -0.99 -14.51
CA LYS A 284 -19.57 0.45 -14.86
C LYS A 284 -18.57 0.64 -16.03
N PRO A 285 -18.90 0.17 -17.24
CA PRO A 285 -17.96 0.05 -18.36
C PRO A 285 -17.47 1.38 -18.96
N SER A 286 -18.14 2.51 -18.70
CA SER A 286 -17.74 3.83 -19.21
C SER A 286 -16.50 4.46 -18.54
N LEU A 287 -15.82 3.73 -17.65
CA LEU A 287 -14.74 4.26 -16.79
C LEU A 287 -13.53 3.33 -16.78
N SER A 288 -12.33 3.89 -16.90
CA SER A 288 -11.06 3.15 -16.86
C SER A 288 -10.71 2.69 -15.44
N TRP A 289 -9.97 1.59 -15.27
CA TRP A 289 -9.56 1.06 -13.96
C TRP A 289 -8.11 0.59 -13.96
N GLY A 290 -7.42 0.82 -12.84
CA GLY A 290 -6.15 0.19 -12.46
C GLY A 290 -6.35 -0.53 -11.13
N ILE A 291 -5.79 -1.72 -10.99
CA ILE A 291 -5.70 -2.43 -9.70
C ILE A 291 -4.27 -2.26 -9.22
#